data_AF-A0AAN6WNI7-F1
#
_entry.id   AF-A0AAN6WNI7-F1
#
_cell.length_a   1.000
_cell.length_b   1.000
_cell.length_c   1.000
_cell.angle_alpha   90.00
_cell.angle_beta   90.00
_cell.angle_gamma   90.00
#
_symmetry.space_group_name_H-M   'P 1'
#
loop_
_entity.id
_entity.type
_entity.pdbx_description
1 polymer ?
#
loop_
_entity_poly.entity_id
_entity_poly.type
_entity_poly.pdbx_seq_one_letter_code
_entity_poly.pdbx_strand_id
1 'polypeptide(L)'
;INDCDDNGNVNLYSTDGSPLVDDCMKMYNNIKGPGSWTVSGGWSNEHQLIQKDTCAFAARSTDGGWLYIGNDDIRLAIVKAMSNNNYKDSKSGRGKVGADGMLSCQSTPGIKWGTLH
;
A
#
# COMPACT_ATOMS: atom_id res chain seq x y z
N ILE A 1 4.14 9.68 12.02
CA ILE A 1 4.31 8.31 12.55
C ILE A 1 5.05 7.55 11.46
N ASN A 2 6.14 6.90 11.81
CA ASN A 2 6.89 6.00 10.94
C ASN A 2 7.24 4.83 11.84
N ASP A 3 6.38 3.82 11.81
CA ASP A 3 6.40 2.73 12.78
C ASP A 3 6.82 1.41 12.13
N CYS A 4 6.75 1.34 10.81
CA CYS A 4 7.00 0.14 10.05
C CYS A 4 8.29 0.20 9.25
N ASP A 5 8.97 -0.93 9.16
CA ASP A 5 10.23 -1.08 8.44
C ASP A 5 10.06 -1.85 7.13
N ASP A 6 11.16 -1.98 6.40
CA ASP A 6 11.24 -2.66 5.12
C ASP A 6 11.53 -4.17 5.23
N ASN A 7 11.48 -4.77 6.43
CA ASN A 7 11.74 -6.21 6.62
C ASN A 7 10.54 -7.09 6.26
N GLY A 8 9.37 -6.49 6.02
CA GLY A 8 8.16 -7.22 5.63
C GLY A 8 8.14 -7.69 4.16
N ASN A 9 7.37 -8.76 3.89
CA ASN A 9 7.25 -9.38 2.57
C ASN A 9 6.35 -8.58 1.62
N VAL A 10 6.65 -8.64 0.32
CA VAL A 10 5.86 -8.01 -0.74
C VAL A 10 5.60 -9.03 -1.84
N ASN A 11 4.35 -9.22 -2.19
CA ASN A 11 3.89 -10.03 -3.31
C ASN A 11 3.52 -9.11 -4.46
N LEU A 12 4.03 -9.42 -5.66
CA LEU A 12 3.79 -8.63 -6.86
C LEU A 12 3.00 -9.46 -7.87
N TYR A 13 1.91 -8.90 -8.40
CA TYR A 13 0.98 -9.62 -9.27
C TYR A 13 0.29 -8.69 -10.28
N SER A 14 1.07 -7.83 -10.93
CA SER A 14 0.55 -6.86 -11.89
C SER A 14 -0.19 -7.52 -13.07
N THR A 15 -1.35 -6.97 -13.41
CA THR A 15 -2.27 -7.37 -14.48
C THR A 15 -2.77 -6.13 -15.25
N ASP A 16 -3.47 -6.31 -16.37
CA ASP A 16 -4.01 -5.17 -17.14
C ASP A 16 -5.03 -4.36 -16.32
N GLY A 17 -5.73 -5.04 -15.39
CA GLY A 17 -6.64 -4.44 -14.42
C GLY A 17 -5.95 -3.75 -13.24
N SER A 18 -4.62 -3.75 -13.15
CA SER A 18 -3.90 -3.11 -12.04
C SER A 18 -3.91 -1.58 -12.13
N PRO A 19 -3.67 -0.89 -11.00
CA PRO A 19 -3.38 0.53 -10.96
C PRO A 19 -2.25 0.97 -11.89
N LEU A 20 -2.32 2.21 -12.38
CA LEU A 20 -1.22 2.84 -13.09
C LEU A 20 -0.15 3.29 -12.09
N VAL A 21 1.11 3.05 -12.45
CA VAL A 21 2.26 3.47 -11.63
C VAL A 21 2.27 4.99 -11.42
N ASP A 22 1.93 5.76 -12.46
CA ASP A 22 1.88 7.21 -12.38
C ASP A 22 0.86 7.69 -11.33
N ASP A 23 -0.25 6.99 -11.18
CA ASP A 23 -1.30 7.33 -10.22
C ASP A 23 -0.84 7.03 -8.79
N CYS A 24 -0.16 5.90 -8.58
CA CYS A 24 0.47 5.59 -7.30
C CYS A 24 1.60 6.57 -6.94
N MET A 25 2.36 7.05 -7.92
CA MET A 25 3.38 8.08 -7.72
C MET A 25 2.78 9.44 -7.36
N LYS A 26 1.63 9.81 -7.93
CA LYS A 26 0.89 11.00 -7.49
C LYS A 26 0.43 10.84 -6.04
N MET A 27 -0.15 9.69 -5.69
CA MET A 27 -0.57 9.39 -4.32
C MET A 27 0.59 9.53 -3.34
N TYR A 28 1.72 8.86 -3.63
CA TYR A 28 2.96 8.94 -2.85
C TYR A 28 3.37 10.40 -2.63
N ASN A 29 3.36 11.22 -3.68
CA ASN A 29 3.76 12.62 -3.59
C ASN A 29 2.81 13.49 -2.77
N ASN A 30 1.52 13.15 -2.73
CA ASN A 30 0.50 13.91 -2.03
C ASN A 30 0.48 13.63 -0.51
N ILE A 31 0.86 12.43 -0.06
CA ILE A 31 0.86 12.05 1.36
C ILE A 31 2.16 12.37 2.09
N LYS A 32 2.84 13.45 1.73
CA LYS A 32 4.08 13.87 2.40
C LYS A 32 3.79 14.56 3.74
N GLY A 33 4.70 14.38 4.69
CA GLY A 33 4.66 15.08 5.97
C GLY A 33 3.78 14.39 7.03
N PRO A 34 3.54 15.06 8.17
CA PRO A 34 2.88 14.45 9.31
C PRO A 34 1.43 14.08 8.96
N GLY A 35 1.05 12.87 9.36
CA GLY A 35 -0.30 12.34 9.22
C GLY A 35 -0.36 10.93 9.77
N SER A 36 -1.55 10.54 10.23
CA SER A 36 -1.81 9.23 10.79
C SER A 36 -3.23 8.80 10.50
N TRP A 37 -3.38 7.50 10.27
CA TRP A 37 -4.62 6.82 9.98
C TRP A 37 -4.86 5.78 11.07
N THR A 38 -6.11 5.61 11.47
CA THR A 38 -6.51 4.60 12.43
C THR A 38 -7.52 3.67 11.78
N VAL A 39 -7.21 2.39 11.76
CA VAL A 39 -8.04 1.35 11.15
C VAL A 39 -8.55 0.43 12.25
N SER A 40 -9.86 0.23 12.29
CA SER A 40 -10.47 -0.79 13.17
C SER A 40 -10.09 -2.18 12.65
N GLY A 41 -9.25 -2.92 13.36
CA GLY A 41 -8.87 -4.25 12.95
C GLY A 41 -9.93 -5.29 13.28
N GLY A 42 -10.60 -5.78 12.23
CA GLY A 42 -11.12 -7.15 12.18
C GLY A 42 -10.16 -8.01 11.37
N TRP A 43 -10.05 -9.30 11.71
CA TRP A 43 -9.13 -10.26 11.06
C TRP A 43 -9.38 -10.40 9.55
N SER A 44 -10.59 -10.07 9.08
CA SER A 44 -11.04 -10.23 7.70
C SER A 44 -11.32 -8.91 6.97
N ASN A 45 -11.28 -7.75 7.65
CA ASN A 45 -11.80 -6.51 7.08
C ASN A 45 -10.64 -5.61 6.65
N GLU A 46 -10.42 -5.55 5.34
CA GLU A 46 -9.52 -4.58 4.73
C GLU A 46 -10.23 -3.24 4.57
N HIS A 47 -9.56 -2.15 4.95
CA HIS A 47 -10.09 -0.80 4.83
C HIS A 47 -9.26 0.00 3.84
N GLN A 48 -9.91 0.51 2.80
CA GLN A 48 -9.30 1.49 1.91
C GLN A 48 -9.09 2.80 2.67
N LEU A 49 -7.84 3.28 2.69
CA LEU A 49 -7.47 4.50 3.43
C LEU A 49 -7.33 5.70 2.52
N ILE A 50 -6.74 5.46 1.35
CA ILE A 50 -6.48 6.51 0.38
C ILE A 50 -6.60 5.96 -1.03
N GLN A 51 -7.05 6.82 -1.93
CA GLN A 51 -7.08 6.54 -3.36
C GLN A 51 -6.68 7.79 -4.13
N LYS A 52 -5.93 7.58 -5.22
CA LYS A 52 -5.67 8.57 -6.24
C LYS A 52 -5.86 7.92 -7.61
N ASP A 53 -6.84 8.41 -8.36
CA ASP A 53 -7.16 7.93 -9.71
C ASP A 53 -7.32 6.39 -9.69
N THR A 54 -6.48 5.64 -10.40
CA THR A 54 -6.53 4.17 -10.42
C THR A 54 -5.79 3.47 -9.28
N CYS A 55 -5.11 4.19 -8.39
CA CYS A 55 -4.33 3.61 -7.30
C CYS A 55 -5.03 3.78 -5.96
N ALA A 56 -5.38 2.68 -5.30
CA ALA A 56 -5.93 2.67 -3.95
C ALA A 56 -5.00 1.92 -3.00
N PHE A 57 -4.87 2.39 -1.76
CA PHE A 57 -4.15 1.70 -0.69
C PHE A 57 -5.14 1.29 0.38
N ALA A 58 -5.10 0.02 0.73
CA ALA A 58 -5.91 -0.53 1.78
C ALA A 58 -5.05 -1.32 2.77
N ALA A 59 -5.52 -1.38 4.01
CA ALA A 59 -4.79 -2.04 5.07
C ALA A 59 -5.73 -2.76 6.04
N ARG A 60 -5.17 -3.78 6.70
CA ARG A 60 -5.78 -4.45 7.85
C ARG A 60 -4.72 -4.88 8.87
N SER A 61 -5.16 -4.99 10.11
CA SER A 61 -4.39 -5.63 11.17
C SER A 61 -4.20 -7.13 10.88
N THR A 62 -3.03 -7.67 11.22
CA THR A 62 -2.76 -9.12 11.19
C THR A 62 -3.37 -9.86 12.38
N ASP A 63 -3.41 -9.24 13.56
CA ASP A 63 -3.73 -9.91 14.84
C ASP A 63 -5.06 -9.41 15.46
N GLY A 64 -5.83 -8.61 14.70
CA GLY A 64 -7.01 -7.89 15.18
C GLY A 64 -6.65 -6.60 15.94
N GLY A 65 -7.66 -5.82 16.32
CA GLY A 65 -7.45 -4.59 17.10
C GLY A 65 -7.07 -3.35 16.28
N TRP A 66 -6.91 -2.20 16.93
CA TRP A 66 -6.64 -0.95 16.23
C TRP A 66 -5.25 -0.93 15.62
N LEU A 67 -5.18 -0.54 14.35
CA LEU A 67 -3.95 -0.35 13.62
C LEU A 67 -3.71 1.14 13.39
N TYR A 68 -2.51 1.61 13.71
CA TYR A 68 -2.08 2.99 13.53
C TYR A 68 -1.06 3.05 12.41
N ILE A 69 -1.36 3.81 11.36
CA ILE A 69 -0.56 3.85 10.15
C ILE A 69 -0.16 5.29 9.89
N GLY A 70 1.12 5.55 9.80
CA GLY A 70 1.64 6.83 9.38
C GLY A 70 1.65 7.01 7.87
N ASN A 71 1.68 8.27 7.44
CA ASN A 71 1.89 8.59 6.03
C ASN A 71 3.18 7.97 5.47
N ASP A 72 4.26 7.92 6.27
CA ASP A 72 5.54 7.34 5.85
C ASP A 72 5.44 5.82 5.65
N ASP A 73 4.63 5.11 6.44
CA ASP A 73 4.39 3.67 6.29
C ASP A 73 3.65 3.37 4.97
N ILE A 74 2.64 4.18 4.63
CA ILE A 74 1.94 4.08 3.32
C ILE A 74 2.92 4.38 2.19
N ARG A 75 3.77 5.41 2.33
CA ARG A 75 4.80 5.76 1.33
C ARG A 75 5.80 4.64 1.12
N LEU A 76 6.22 3.97 2.20
CA LEU A 76 7.10 2.80 2.15
C LEU A 76 6.46 1.66 1.37
N ALA A 77 5.20 1.31 1.66
CA ALA A 77 4.47 0.29 0.92
C ALA A 77 4.36 0.60 -0.58
N ILE A 78 4.02 1.85 -0.93
CA ILE A 78 3.92 2.27 -2.33
C ILE A 78 5.27 2.09 -3.04
N VAL A 79 6.38 2.58 -2.46
CA VAL A 79 7.72 2.43 -3.09
C VAL A 79 8.12 0.97 -3.21
N LYS A 80 7.81 0.15 -2.21
CA LYS A 80 8.03 -1.30 -2.26
C LYS A 80 7.25 -1.97 -3.38
N ALA A 81 5.98 -1.62 -3.58
CA ALA A 81 5.17 -2.10 -4.71
C ALA A 81 5.82 -1.78 -6.07
N MET A 82 6.51 -0.63 -6.16
CA MET A 82 7.13 -0.14 -7.39
C MET A 82 8.53 -0.70 -7.66
N SER A 83 9.13 -1.40 -6.70
CA SER A 83 10.54 -1.87 -6.77
C SER A 83 10.82 -2.86 -7.92
N ASN A 84 9.80 -3.46 -8.54
CA ASN A 84 9.95 -4.37 -9.68
C ASN A 84 8.94 -4.07 -10.81
N ASN A 85 8.78 -2.78 -11.13
CA ASN A 85 7.87 -2.31 -12.17
C ASN A 85 8.39 -2.59 -13.59
N ASN A 86 8.29 -3.84 -14.03
CA ASN A 86 8.53 -4.25 -15.43
C ASN A 86 7.24 -4.49 -16.22
N TYR A 87 6.09 -4.48 -15.55
CA TYR A 87 4.81 -4.73 -16.19
C TYR A 87 4.28 -3.48 -16.89
N LYS A 88 4.02 -3.59 -18.19
CA LYS A 88 3.38 -2.54 -19.00
C LYS A 88 2.02 -3.04 -19.49
N ASP A 89 1.01 -2.19 -19.35
CA ASP A 89 -0.29 -2.38 -19.97
C ASP A 89 -0.13 -2.58 -21.49
N SER A 90 -0.71 -3.67 -22.00
CA SER A 90 -0.59 -4.04 -23.41
C SER A 90 -1.21 -3.02 -24.37
N LYS A 91 -2.15 -2.19 -23.89
CA LYS A 91 -2.90 -1.23 -24.71
C LYS A 91 -2.27 0.16 -24.75
N SER A 92 -1.86 0.69 -23.61
CA SER A 92 -1.28 2.05 -23.50
C SER A 92 0.23 2.08 -23.35
N GLY A 93 0.88 0.93 -23.13
CA GLY A 93 2.33 0.84 -22.85
C GLY A 93 2.74 1.44 -21.50
N ARG A 94 1.78 1.88 -20.67
CA ARG A 94 2.05 2.50 -19.37
C ARG A 94 2.32 1.45 -18.29
N GLY A 95 3.14 1.81 -17.31
CA GLY A 95 3.46 0.93 -16.19
C GLY A 95 2.23 0.66 -15.32
N LYS A 96 2.03 -0.60 -14.93
CA LYS A 96 1.00 -0.96 -13.96
C LYS A 96 1.63 -1.66 -12.76
N VAL A 97 0.99 -1.52 -11.61
CA VAL A 97 1.46 -2.09 -10.35
C VAL A 97 0.31 -2.70 -9.58
N GLY A 98 0.38 -4.01 -9.36
CA GLY A 98 -0.44 -4.73 -8.40
C GLY A 98 0.48 -5.36 -7.36
N ALA A 99 0.27 -5.02 -6.09
CA ALA A 99 1.06 -5.56 -4.99
C ALA A 99 0.24 -5.67 -3.70
N ASP A 100 0.54 -6.69 -2.92
CA ASP A 100 0.15 -6.79 -1.51
C ASP A 100 1.38 -7.15 -0.69
N GLY A 101 1.27 -7.03 0.62
CA GLY A 101 2.36 -7.43 1.48
C GLY A 101 2.05 -7.27 2.94
N MET A 102 3.10 -7.50 3.71
CA MET A 102 3.13 -7.22 5.13
C MET A 102 4.23 -6.18 5.38
N LEU A 103 3.95 -5.18 6.20
CA LEU A 103 4.99 -4.38 6.83
C LEU A 103 5.15 -4.85 8.27
N SER A 104 6.40 -5.01 8.69
CA SER A 104 6.74 -5.30 10.09
C SER A 104 6.78 -3.96 10.83
N CYS A 105 5.95 -3.82 11.85
CA CYS A 105 5.81 -2.57 12.59
C CYS A 105 6.24 -2.76 14.05
N GLN A 106 6.83 -1.73 14.64
CA GLN A 106 7.29 -1.75 16.02
C GLN A 106 6.12 -1.85 16.98
N SER A 107 5.01 -1.18 16.67
CA SER A 107 3.74 -1.38 17.35
C SER A 107 2.99 -2.55 16.73
N THR A 108 2.76 -3.59 17.54
CA THR A 108 1.87 -4.70 17.18
C THR A 108 0.43 -4.21 17.18
N PRO A 109 -0.40 -4.64 16.22
CA PRO A 109 -0.19 -5.67 15.19
C PRO A 109 0.47 -5.14 13.90
N GLY A 110 1.15 -6.02 13.15
CA GLY A 110 1.72 -5.68 11.83
C GLY A 110 0.67 -5.26 10.80
N ILE A 111 1.10 -4.60 9.73
CA ILE A 111 0.21 -4.12 8.65
C ILE A 111 0.20 -5.14 7.52
N LYS A 112 -0.95 -5.75 7.23
CA LYS A 112 -1.19 -6.32 5.89
C LYS A 112 -1.79 -5.25 5.00
N TRP A 113 -1.24 -5.03 3.82
CA TRP A 113 -1.69 -4.03 2.88
C TRP A 113 -1.82 -4.60 1.46
N GLY A 114 -2.64 -3.95 0.66
CA GLY A 114 -2.81 -4.24 -0.76
C GLY A 114 -3.05 -2.96 -1.56
N THR A 115 -2.56 -2.92 -2.79
CA THR A 115 -3.06 -1.97 -3.78
C THR A 115 -4.37 -2.53 -4.34
N LEU A 116 -5.49 -1.90 -4.02
CA LEU A 116 -6.80 -2.31 -4.52
C LEU A 116 -6.96 -1.87 -5.99
N HIS A 117 -7.62 -2.75 -6.76
CA HIS A 117 -8.05 -2.57 -8.15
C HIS A 117 -9.34 -1.76 -8.24
#